data_AF-A0A9E6EV82-F1
#
_entry.id   AF-A0A9E6EV82-F1
#
_cell.length_a   1.000
_cell.length_b   1.000
_cell.length_c   1.000
_cell.angle_alpha   90.00
_cell.angle_beta   90.00
_cell.angle_gamma   90.00
#
_symmetry.space_group_name_H-M   'P 1'
#
loop_
_entity.id
_entity.type
_entity.pdbx_description
1 polymer ?
#
loop_
_entity_poly.entity_id
_entity_poly.type
_entity_poly.pdbx_seq_one_letter_code
_entity_poly.pdbx_strand_id
1 'polypeptide(L)' 'MKDKGNPIPENDIWIAATCIVYEISLATNDKHFNNIEGLKLIE' A
#
# COMPACT_ATOMS: atom_id res chain seq x y z
N MET A 1 4.04 10.42 -19.79
CA MET A 1 5.44 10.68 -19.39
C MET A 1 5.73 9.75 -18.23
N LYS A 2 6.81 8.96 -18.30
CA LYS A 2 7.15 7.96 -17.27
C LYS A 2 8.08 8.65 -16.28
N ASP A 3 7.53 9.14 -15.18
CA ASP A 3 8.31 9.80 -14.15
C ASP A 3 9.25 8.81 -13.46
N LYS A 4 10.44 9.35 -13.17
CA LYS A 4 11.59 8.64 -12.62
C LYS A 4 11.33 8.29 -11.15
N GLY A 5 11.33 6.99 -10.85
CA GLY A 5 11.18 6.43 -9.51
C GLY A 5 10.01 5.45 -9.54
N ASN A 6 10.17 4.22 -9.05
CA ASN A 6 9.10 3.21 -9.03
C ASN A 6 7.89 3.77 -8.26
N PRO A 7 6.86 4.28 -8.95
CA PRO A 7 5.69 4.80 -8.28
C PRO A 7 4.90 3.60 -7.78
N ILE A 8 4.37 3.67 -6.57
CA ILE A 8 3.38 2.72 -6.13
C ILE A 8 2.18 2.84 -7.10
N PRO A 9 1.70 1.74 -7.70
CA PRO A 9 0.53 1.75 -8.57
C PRO A 9 -0.65 2.48 -7.90
N GLU A 10 -1.48 3.17 -8.70
CA GLU A 10 -2.62 3.94 -8.17
C GLU A 10 -3.55 3.08 -7.30
N ASN A 11 -3.78 1.82 -7.70
CA ASN A 11 -4.60 0.89 -6.94
C ASN A 11 -4.04 0.61 -5.53
N ASP A 12 -2.73 0.47 -5.40
CA ASP A 12 -2.07 0.16 -4.13
C ASP A 12 -2.22 1.33 -3.14
N ILE A 13 -2.23 2.57 -3.65
CA ILE A 13 -2.52 3.76 -2.84
C ILE A 13 -3.94 3.68 -2.27
N TRP A 14 -4.94 3.35 -3.10
CA TRP A 14 -6.33 3.26 -2.65
C TRP A 14 -6.57 2.10 -1.68
N ILE A 15 -5.95 0.94 -1.92
CA ILE A 15 -6.01 -0.21 -1.01
C ILE A 15 -5.42 0.18 0.36
N ALA A 16 -4.22 0.76 0.37
CA ALA A 16 -3.56 1.16 1.61
C ALA A 16 -4.34 2.23 2.38
N ALA A 17 -4.82 3.27 1.69
CA ALA A 17 -5.63 4.33 2.29
C ALA A 17 -6.90 3.78 2.94
N THR A 18 -7.58 2.83 2.27
CA THR A 18 -8.76 2.17 2.80
C THR A 18 -8.42 1.41 4.08
N CYS A 19 -7.36 0.60 4.08
CA CYS A 19 -6.94 -0.15 5.26
C CYS A 19 -6.60 0.76 6.46
N ILE A 20 -5.92 1.88 6.20
CA ILE A 20 -5.56 2.87 7.22
C ILE A 20 -6.80 3.52 7.82
N VAL A 21 -7.74 4.00 7.00
CA VAL A 21 -8.95 4.70 7.46
C VAL A 21 -9.84 3.81 8.32
N TYR A 22 -9.92 2.52 8.01
CA TYR A 22 -10.73 1.55 8.76
C TYR A 22 -9.94 0.80 9.84
N GLU A 23 -8.67 1.13 10.05
CA GLU A 23 -7.75 0.49 11.00
C GLU A 23 -7.61 -1.04 10.85
N ILE A 24 -7.85 -1.57 9.65
CA ILE A 24 -7.77 -3.00 9.33
C ILE A 24 -6.40 -3.40 8.78
N SER A 25 -5.99 -4.63 9.04
CA SER A 25 -4.75 -5.19 8.47
C SER A 25 -4.93 -5.68 7.04
N LEU A 26 -3.93 -5.44 6.19
CA LEU A 26 -3.87 -5.94 4.81
C LEU A 26 -3.06 -7.24 4.76
N ALA A 27 -3.69 -8.32 4.26
CA ALA A 27 -2.99 -9.54 3.88
C ALA A 27 -2.55 -9.43 2.42
N THR A 28 -1.25 -9.41 2.16
CA THR A 28 -0.71 -9.30 0.80
C THR A 28 0.67 -9.93 0.69
N ASN A 29 0.97 -10.51 -0.48
CA ASN A 29 2.32 -10.93 -0.85
C ASN A 29 3.09 -9.85 -1.63
N ASP A 30 2.44 -8.71 -1.86
CA ASP A 30 3.02 -7.62 -2.62
C ASP A 30 3.90 -6.73 -1.75
N LYS A 31 5.16 -6.60 -2.17
CA LYS A 31 6.19 -5.83 -1.46
C LYS A 31 5.98 -4.32 -1.56
N HIS A 32 5.12 -3.84 -2.46
CA HIS A 32 4.80 -2.42 -2.59
C HIS A 32 4.25 -1.83 -1.29
N PHE A 33 3.51 -2.62 -0.50
CA PHE A 33 2.87 -2.19 0.73
C PHE A 33 3.81 -2.14 1.95
N ASN A 34 4.99 -2.77 1.88
CA ASN A 34 5.92 -2.84 3.00
C ASN A 34 6.50 -1.47 3.42
N ASN A 35 6.48 -0.50 2.50
CA ASN A 35 7.04 0.83 2.73
C ASN A 35 5.95 1.90 2.97
N ILE A 36 4.68 1.49 3.14
CA ILE A 36 3.58 2.43 3.39
C ILE A 36 3.44 2.64 4.90
N GLU A 37 3.82 3.82 5.35
CA GLU A 37 3.72 4.21 6.75
C GLU A 37 2.25 4.16 7.24
N GLY A 38 2.03 3.58 8.43
CA GLY A 38 0.71 3.46 9.05
C GLY A 38 -0.13 2.27 8.57
N LEU A 39 0.28 1.56 7.52
CA LEU A 39 -0.41 0.36 7.06
C LEU A 39 -0.03 -0.86 7.91
N LYS A 40 -1.03 -1.55 8.47
CA LYS A 40 -0.82 -2.81 9.19
C LYS A 40 -0.83 -3.97 8.20
N LEU A 41 0.20 -4.82 8.25
CA LEU A 41 0.31 -6.01 7.41
C LEU A 41 0.17 -7.28 8.25
N ILE A 42 -0.43 -8.31 7.66
CA ILE A 42 -0.52 -9.66 8.23
C ILE A 42 -0.03 -10.69 7.21
N GLU A 43 0.62 -11.73 7.70
CA GLU A 43 1.05 -12.92 6.92
C GLU A 43 -0.12 -13.87 6.64
#